data_AF-A0A7K6UQ75-F1
#
_entry.id   AF-A0A7K6UQ75-F1
#
_cell.length_a   1.000
_cell.length_b   1.000
_cell.length_c   1.000
_cell.angle_alpha   90.00
_cell.angle_beta   90.00
_cell.angle_gamma   90.00
#
_symmetry.space_group_name_H-M   'P 1'
#
loop_
_entity.id
_entity.type
_entity.pdbx_description
1 polymer ?
#
loop_
_entity_poly.entity_id
_entity_poly.type
_entity_poly.pdbx_seq_one_letter_code
_entity_poly.pdbx_strand_id
1 'polypeptide(L)'
;FHSSQNCEHAYPTFLAVLWCAGLLCSQAPAAFAGLMYLFVRQKYFVGYLGERTQSIPGYLFGKRIILFLFLMSVAGILNYYLVFFFGSDFEIHIKTITSAISPLLLIP
;
A
#
# COMPACT_ATOMS: atom_id res chain seq x y z
N PHE A 1 15.98 20.25 -17.92
CA PHE A 1 15.49 21.15 -16.85
C PHE A 1 13.99 21.00 -16.56
N HIS A 2 13.08 21.00 -17.54
CA HIS A 2 11.64 20.74 -17.26
C HIS A 2 11.33 19.31 -16.75
N SER A 3 12.07 18.30 -17.22
CA SER A 3 11.85 16.89 -16.84
C SER A 3 12.28 16.55 -15.41
N SER A 4 13.30 17.23 -14.88
CA SER A 4 13.79 17.07 -13.51
C SER A 4 12.80 17.63 -12.48
N GLN A 5 12.19 18.79 -12.73
CA GLN A 5 11.18 19.38 -11.82
C GLN A 5 9.91 18.52 -11.75
N ASN A 6 9.40 18.03 -12.88
CA ASN A 6 8.24 17.13 -12.89
C ASN A 6 8.52 15.79 -12.15
N CYS A 7 9.77 15.31 -12.21
CA CYS A 7 10.21 14.15 -11.45
C CYS A 7 10.34 14.45 -9.94
N GLU A 8 10.75 15.66 -9.55
CA GLU A 8 10.81 16.09 -8.16
C GLU A 8 9.42 16.14 -7.51
N HIS A 9 8.43 16.71 -8.19
CA HIS A 9 7.08 16.85 -7.64
C HIS A 9 6.34 15.51 -7.50
N ALA A 10 6.62 14.52 -8.36
CA ALA A 10 5.99 13.19 -8.28
C ALA A 10 6.68 12.23 -7.29
N TYR A 11 7.91 12.55 -6.87
CA TYR A 11 8.69 11.71 -5.96
C TYR A 11 8.12 11.62 -4.53
N PRO A 12 7.72 12.73 -3.86
CA PRO A 12 7.18 12.67 -2.51
C PRO A 12 5.85 11.92 -2.46
N THR A 13 4.98 12.09 -3.47
CA THR A 13 3.72 11.32 -3.57
C THR A 13 3.97 9.83 -3.70
N PHE A 14 4.93 9.42 -4.54
CA PHE A 14 5.33 8.01 -4.66
C PHE A 14 5.89 7.47 -3.35
N LEU A 15 6.77 8.23 -2.68
CA LEU A 15 7.36 7.83 -1.40
C LEU A 15 6.28 7.63 -0.33
N ALA A 16 5.31 8.55 -0.24
CA ALA A 16 4.21 8.46 0.70
C ALA A 16 3.40 7.18 0.48
N VAL A 17 3.02 6.87 -0.77
CA VAL A 17 2.24 5.66 -1.08
C VAL A 17 3.07 4.39 -0.87
N LEU A 18 4.38 4.41 -1.15
CA LEU A 18 5.29 3.30 -0.89
C LEU A 18 5.36 2.95 0.60
N TRP A 19 5.55 3.97 1.46
CA TRP A 19 5.62 3.79 2.90
C TRP A 19 4.28 3.34 3.49
N CYS A 20 3.16 3.92 3.03
CA CYS A 20 1.83 3.47 3.43
C CYS A 20 1.58 2.00 3.03
N ALA A 21 1.90 1.61 1.79
CA ALA A 21 1.71 0.23 1.34
C ALA A 21 2.62 -0.77 2.09
N GLY A 22 3.87 -0.37 2.38
CA GLY A 22 4.84 -1.19 3.09
C GLY A 22 4.51 -1.41 4.57
N LEU A 23 4.06 -0.37 5.27
CA LEU A 23 3.69 -0.44 6.68
C LEU A 23 2.34 -1.10 6.92
N LEU A 24 1.34 -0.86 6.06
CA LEU A 24 -0.02 -1.35 6.30
C LEU A 24 -0.32 -2.73 5.67
N CYS A 25 0.41 -3.16 4.64
CA CYS A 25 0.07 -4.42 3.94
C CYS A 25 1.19 -5.46 4.00
N SER A 26 2.35 -5.19 3.39
CA SER A 26 3.50 -6.10 3.43
C SER A 26 4.74 -5.45 2.80
N GLN A 27 5.86 -5.49 3.54
CA GLN A 27 7.12 -4.84 3.14
C GLN A 27 7.73 -5.41 1.85
N ALA A 28 7.68 -6.74 1.65
CA ALA A 28 8.31 -7.40 0.51
C ALA A 28 7.70 -7.02 -0.87
N PRO A 29 6.38 -7.16 -1.10
CA PRO A 29 5.75 -6.74 -2.36
C PRO A 29 5.75 -5.22 -2.55
N ALA A 30 5.66 -4.41 -1.48
CA ALA A 30 5.78 -2.96 -1.58
C ALA A 30 7.19 -2.54 -2.05
N ALA A 31 8.24 -3.14 -1.49
CA ALA A 31 9.62 -2.90 -1.91
C ALA A 31 9.87 -3.35 -3.35
N PHE A 32 9.36 -4.51 -3.75
CA PHE A 32 9.46 -5.00 -5.13
C PHE A 32 8.78 -4.07 -6.14
N ALA A 33 7.56 -3.62 -5.84
CA ALA A 33 6.83 -2.68 -6.69
C ALA A 33 7.52 -1.30 -6.75
N GLY A 34 8.10 -0.86 -5.64
CA GLY A 34 8.90 0.38 -5.59
C GLY A 34 10.18 0.31 -6.42
N LEU A 35 10.87 -0.83 -6.40
CA LEU A 35 12.08 -1.07 -7.19
C LEU A 35 11.77 -1.10 -8.70
N MET A 36 10.63 -1.69 -9.07
CA MET A 36 10.11 -1.64 -10.44
C MET A 36 9.77 -0.21 -10.88
N TYR A 37 9.20 0.62 -10.01
CA TYR A 37 8.94 2.04 -10.32
C TYR A 37 10.24 2.80 -10.62
N LEU A 38 11.29 2.59 -9.82
CA LEU A 38 12.61 3.21 -10.04
C LEU A 38 13.24 2.77 -11.37
N PHE A 39 13.11 1.48 -11.72
CA PHE A 39 13.59 0.94 -13.01
C PHE A 39 12.89 1.57 -14.22
N VAL A 40 11.56 1.71 -14.15
CA VAL A 40 10.77 2.39 -15.19
C VAL A 40 11.17 3.85 -15.31
N ARG A 41 11.44 4.53 -14.18
CA ARG A 41 11.90 5.93 -14.16
C ARG A 41 13.27 6.10 -14.81
N GLN A 42 14.21 5.18 -14.54
CA GLN A 42 15.53 5.16 -15.18
C GLN A 42 15.40 5.00 -16.70
N LYS A 43 14.58 4.05 -17.17
CA LYS A 43 14.30 3.89 -18.61
C LYS A 43 13.61 5.12 -19.23
N TYR A 44 12.74 5.79 -18.49
CA TYR A 44 12.09 7.02 -18.94
C TYR A 44 13.10 8.17 -19.13
N PHE A 45 14.07 8.30 -18.20
CA PHE A 45 15.11 9.33 -18.27
C PHE A 45 16.09 9.07 -19.42
N VAL A 46 16.52 7.81 -19.60
CA VAL A 46 17.39 7.39 -20.71
C VAL A 46 16.68 7.54 -22.06
N GLY A 47 15.40 7.16 -22.15
CA GLY A 47 14.59 7.33 -23.37
C GLY A 47 14.40 8.80 -23.77
N TYR A 48 14.31 9.71 -22.79
CA TYR A 48 14.21 11.15 -23.05
C TYR A 48 15.48 11.77 -23.65
N LEU A 49 16.65 11.17 -23.39
CA LEU A 49 17.95 11.57 -23.94
C LEU A 49 18.22 10.93 -25.31
N GLY A 50 17.66 9.75 -25.56
CA GLY A 50 17.89 8.96 -26.77
C GLY A 50 17.04 9.38 -27.97
N GLU A 51 15.71 9.53 -27.82
CA GLU A 51 14.80 9.91 -28.92
C GLU A 51 13.36 10.15 -28.37
N ARG A 52 12.70 11.24 -28.79
CA ARG A 52 11.40 11.73 -28.25
C ARG A 52 10.24 10.72 -28.31
N THR A 53 10.34 9.66 -29.10
CA THR A 53 9.23 8.71 -29.40
C THR A 53 9.14 7.52 -28.44
N GLN A 54 10.22 7.15 -27.73
CA GLN A 54 10.24 6.00 -26.80
C GLN A 54 9.64 6.28 -25.41
N SER A 55 9.22 7.51 -25.15
CA SER A 55 8.71 7.96 -23.84
C SER A 55 7.29 7.46 -23.51
N ILE A 56 6.45 7.21 -24.52
CA ILE A 56 5.04 6.82 -24.36
C ILE A 56 4.86 5.46 -23.64
N PRO A 57 5.60 4.38 -23.97
CA PRO A 57 5.44 3.09 -23.28
C PRO A 57 5.93 3.12 -21.83
N GLY A 58 6.97 3.89 -21.50
CA GLY A 58 7.47 4.02 -20.13
C GLY A 58 6.48 4.71 -19.19
N TYR A 59 5.74 5.71 -19.70
CA TYR A 59 4.72 6.44 -18.94
C TYR A 59 3.52 5.55 -18.54
N LEU A 60 3.00 4.76 -19.48
CA LEU A 60 1.89 3.83 -19.25
C LEU A 60 2.24 2.75 -18.21
N PHE A 61 3.48 2.26 -18.24
CA PHE A 61 3.98 1.29 -17.27
C PHE A 61 4.09 1.88 -15.86
N GLY A 62 4.62 3.10 -15.73
CA GLY A 62 4.69 3.81 -14.44
C GLY A 62 3.32 4.02 -13.81
N LYS A 63 2.30 4.35 -14.62
CA LYS A 63 0.90 4.52 -14.16
C LYS A 63 0.32 3.23 -13.56
N ARG A 64 0.62 2.06 -14.15
CA ARG A 64 0.17 0.77 -13.62
C ARG A 64 0.81 0.42 -12.27
N ILE A 65 2.09 0.76 -12.11
CA ILE A 65 2.80 0.51 -10.85
C ILE A 65 2.23 1.38 -9.73
N ILE A 66 2.03 2.69 -9.98
CA ILE A 66 1.39 3.59 -9.01
C ILE A 66 -0.01 3.09 -8.62
N LEU A 67 -0.82 2.66 -9.60
CA LEU A 67 -2.14 2.09 -9.34
C LEU A 67 -2.07 0.82 -8.48
N PHE A 68 -1.10 -0.06 -8.74
CA PHE A 68 -0.87 -1.26 -7.93
C PHE A 68 -0.51 -0.92 -6.48
N LEU A 69 0.44 0.02 -6.27
CA LEU A 69 0.79 0.49 -4.92
C LEU A 69 -0.42 1.10 -4.20
N PHE A 70 -1.26 1.86 -4.90
CA PHE A 70 -2.47 2.45 -4.34
C PHE A 70 -3.48 1.38 -3.89
N LEU A 71 -3.78 0.39 -4.75
CA LEU A 71 -4.66 -0.72 -4.41
C LEU A 71 -4.14 -1.52 -3.22
N MET A 72 -2.82 -1.72 -3.15
CA MET A 72 -2.20 -2.43 -2.04
C MET A 72 -2.32 -1.66 -0.71
N SER A 73 -2.19 -0.33 -0.75
CA SER A 73 -2.43 0.52 0.43
C SER A 73 -3.89 0.45 0.88
N VAL A 74 -4.86 0.47 -0.05
CA VAL A 74 -6.29 0.32 0.27
C VAL A 74 -6.57 -1.04 0.89
N ALA A 75 -5.99 -2.12 0.34
CA ALA A 75 -6.12 -3.46 0.89
C ALA A 75 -5.55 -3.56 2.31
N GLY A 76 -4.40 -2.92 2.59
CA GLY A 76 -3.83 -2.85 3.95
C GLY A 76 -4.75 -2.14 4.94
N ILE A 77 -5.35 -1.02 4.55
CA ILE A 77 -6.33 -0.29 5.38
C ILE A 77 -7.57 -1.15 5.66
N LEU A 78 -8.11 -1.80 4.62
CA LEU A 78 -9.26 -2.69 4.77
C LEU A 78 -8.95 -3.87 5.70
N ASN A 79 -7.74 -4.44 5.61
CA ASN A 79 -7.30 -5.51 6.50
C ASN A 79 -7.24 -5.03 7.96
N TYR A 80 -6.67 -3.85 8.21
CA TYR A 80 -6.63 -3.26 9.55
C TYR A 80 -8.04 -3.06 10.13
N TYR A 81 -8.96 -2.48 9.35
CA TYR A 81 -10.35 -2.32 9.79
C TYR A 81 -11.05 -3.66 10.03
N LEU A 82 -10.85 -4.64 9.14
CA LEU A 82 -11.42 -5.98 9.31
C LEU A 82 -10.97 -6.61 10.63
N VAL A 83 -9.67 -6.60 10.92
CA VAL A 83 -9.12 -7.14 12.18
C VAL A 83 -9.66 -6.37 13.39
N PHE A 84 -9.76 -5.04 13.29
CA PHE A 84 -10.31 -4.22 14.36
C PHE A 84 -11.77 -4.55 14.66
N PHE A 85 -12.61 -4.63 13.63
CA PHE A 85 -14.02 -5.03 13.78
C PHE A 85 -14.14 -6.44 14.35
N PHE A 86 -13.40 -7.40 13.78
CA PHE A 86 -13.40 -8.78 14.27
C PHE A 86 -12.97 -8.89 15.73
N GLY A 87 -11.95 -8.12 16.12
CA GLY A 87 -11.49 -8.05 17.51
C GLY A 87 -12.55 -7.48 18.45
N SER A 88 -13.25 -6.42 18.04
CA SER A 88 -14.35 -5.82 18.80
C SER A 88 -15.52 -6.79 18.96
N ASP A 89 -15.94 -7.46 17.88
CA ASP A 89 -17.02 -8.44 17.91
C ASP A 89 -16.65 -9.64 18.81
N PHE A 90 -15.40 -10.09 18.73
CA PHE A 90 -14.89 -11.17 19.58
C PHE A 90 -14.87 -10.77 21.06
N GLU A 91 -14.43 -9.55 21.37
CA GLU A 91 -14.39 -9.03 22.74
C GLU A 91 -15.81 -8.95 23.34
N ILE A 92 -16.79 -8.47 22.57
CA ILE A 92 -18.20 -8.41 22.98
C ILE A 92 -18.75 -9.83 23.19
N HIS A 93 -18.44 -10.75 22.29
CA HIS A 93 -18.90 -12.14 22.39
C HIS A 93 -18.33 -12.83 23.64
N ILE A 94 -17.02 -12.69 23.89
CA ILE A 94 -16.37 -13.24 25.09
C ILE A 94 -16.93 -12.64 26.36
N LYS A 95 -17.15 -11.31 26.41
CA LYS A 95 -17.78 -10.66 27.58
C LYS A 95 -19.20 -11.19 27.84
N THR A 96 -19.96 -11.46 26.79
CA THR A 96 -21.33 -11.98 26.88
C THR A 96 -21.35 -13.42 27.39
N ILE A 97 -20.46 -14.28 26.87
CA ILE A 97 -20.30 -15.65 27.35
C ILE A 97 -19.83 -15.65 28.81
N THR A 98 -18.84 -14.83 29.14
CA THR A 98 -18.27 -14.75 30.50
C THR A 98 -19.32 -14.30 31.51
N SER A 99 -20.15 -13.30 31.18
CA SER A 99 -21.23 -12.85 32.08
C SER A 99 -22.33 -13.90 32.24
N ALA A 100 -22.65 -14.65 31.18
CA ALA A 100 -23.65 -15.73 31.23
C ALA A 100 -23.16 -16.95 32.04
N ILE A 101 -21.87 -17.28 31.98
CA ILE A 101 -21.28 -18.43 32.69
C ILE A 101 -20.86 -18.07 34.13
N SER A 102 -20.56 -16.79 34.41
CA SER A 102 -20.24 -16.30 35.76
C SER A 102 -21.12 -16.87 36.90
N PRO A 103 -22.47 -16.86 36.81
CA PRO A 103 -23.31 -17.44 37.86
C PRO A 103 -23.21 -18.97 37.97
N LEU A 104 -22.87 -19.67 36.88
CA LEU A 104 -22.70 -21.12 36.85
C LEU A 104 -21.38 -21.55 37.50
N LEU A 105 -20.33 -20.74 37.35
CA LEU A 105 -19.00 -20.97 37.93
C LEU A 105 -18.96 -20.74 39.46
N LEU A 106 -19.97 -20.05 40.00
CA LEU A 106 -20.14 -19.71 41.41
C LEU A 106 -20.93 -20.77 42.19
N ILE A 107 -21.42 -21.82 41.53
CA ILE A 107 -22.11 -22.95 42.16
C ILE A 107 -21.02 -23.94 42.63
N PRO A 108 -20.98 -24.30 43.93
CA PRO A 108 -19.94 -25.14 44.53
C PRO A 108 -19.98 -26.60 44.07
#